data_AF-A0A3B0T7C7-F1
#
_entry.id   AF-A0A3B0T7C7-F1
#
_cell.length_a   1.000
_cell.length_b   1.000
_cell.length_c   1.000
_cell.angle_alpha   90.00
_cell.angle_beta   90.00
_cell.angle_gamma   90.00
#
_symmetry.space_group_name_H-M   'P 1'
#
loop_
_entity.id
_entity.type
_entity.pdbx_description
1 polymer ?
#
loop_
_entity_poly.entity_id
_entity_poly.type
_entity_poly.pdbx_seq_one_letter_code
_entity_poly.pdbx_strand_id
1 'polypeptide(L)'
;MIASPILLFTYKRLNALEKTITALKKNDLAEETELFIFSDGPKHESDYKKIKDVRAFLKTIKGFKNVTIKESNTNNGLANSIISGVTEVLTFSESVIVLEDDLLATTNFLTYMNTALTKYKNIQKVFSISGYSFDLGLKSPSIDETYFLYRGWSWGWATWRDRWSDIGWEVKDYESFKNDKKRKAEFAQGGSDVNKMLQSQMEGSLDSWAIRWFYHQFKVDGLTLYPVYSKIYNNGFDDFATHTKGSNKRYLPLLDTSNSSNILFPDTEEVKSNYQKAFLKKMGLWSRIKSKIEGLLP
;
A
#
# COMPACT_ATOMS: atom_id res chain seq x y z
N MET A 1 17.11 -16.69 4.73
CA MET A 1 16.31 -15.45 4.81
C MET A 1 15.08 -15.77 5.66
N ILE A 2 14.68 -14.91 6.59
CA ILE A 2 13.41 -15.09 7.32
C ILE A 2 12.36 -14.27 6.58
N ALA A 3 11.25 -14.90 6.16
CA ALA A 3 10.17 -14.19 5.48
C ALA A 3 9.51 -13.17 6.42
N SER A 4 9.30 -11.95 5.92
CA SER A 4 8.62 -10.90 6.68
C SER A 4 7.14 -11.25 6.87
N PRO A 5 6.58 -11.05 8.08
CA PRO A 5 5.16 -11.29 8.33
C PRO A 5 4.25 -10.50 7.39
N ILE A 6 3.16 -11.15 6.96
CA ILE A 6 2.06 -10.51 6.25
C ILE A 6 1.04 -10.03 7.28
N LEU A 7 0.61 -8.77 7.16
CA LEU A 7 -0.51 -8.20 7.88
C LEU A 7 -1.64 -7.96 6.89
N LEU A 8 -2.75 -8.68 7.08
CA LEU A 8 -3.94 -8.55 6.26
C LEU A 8 -5.06 -7.86 7.05
N PHE A 9 -5.50 -6.70 6.59
CA PHE A 9 -6.60 -5.95 7.18
C PHE A 9 -7.91 -6.26 6.45
N THR A 10 -8.93 -6.67 7.22
CA THR A 10 -10.20 -7.18 6.69
C THR A 10 -11.38 -6.53 7.41
N TYR A 11 -12.50 -6.39 6.69
CA TYR A 11 -13.73 -5.91 7.30
C TYR A 11 -14.93 -6.82 7.02
N LYS A 12 -15.65 -6.57 5.91
CA LYS A 12 -16.96 -7.18 5.64
C LYS A 12 -17.15 -7.70 4.21
N ARG A 13 -16.06 -7.80 3.43
CA ARG A 13 -16.08 -8.20 2.01
C ARG A 13 -15.56 -9.63 1.83
N LEU A 14 -16.36 -10.63 2.20
CA LEU A 14 -15.97 -12.05 2.13
C LEU A 14 -15.47 -12.47 0.73
N ASN A 15 -16.21 -12.15 -0.33
CA ASN A 15 -15.84 -12.55 -1.70
C ASN A 15 -14.50 -11.95 -2.16
N ALA A 16 -14.20 -10.71 -1.76
CA ALA A 16 -12.91 -10.09 -2.07
C ALA A 16 -11.79 -10.76 -1.27
N LEU A 17 -12.03 -10.98 0.02
CA LEU A 17 -11.10 -11.63 0.93
C LEU A 17 -10.72 -13.05 0.47
N GLU A 18 -11.69 -13.86 0.02
CA GLU A 18 -11.43 -15.21 -0.51
C GLU A 18 -10.47 -15.18 -1.69
N LYS A 19 -10.63 -14.21 -2.61
CA LYS A 19 -9.73 -14.03 -3.75
C LYS A 19 -8.35 -13.57 -3.32
N THR A 20 -8.26 -12.63 -2.38
CA THR A 20 -7.01 -12.14 -1.80
C THR A 20 -6.21 -13.28 -1.14
N ILE A 21 -6.85 -14.08 -0.28
CA ILE A 21 -6.21 -15.25 0.34
C ILE A 21 -5.81 -16.29 -0.71
N THR A 22 -6.67 -16.55 -1.69
CA THR A 22 -6.35 -17.49 -2.78
C THR A 22 -5.13 -17.04 -3.59
N ALA A 23 -4.99 -15.74 -3.86
CA ALA A 23 -3.83 -15.18 -4.56
C ALA A 23 -2.56 -15.27 -3.70
N LEU A 24 -2.64 -14.91 -2.41
CA LEU A 24 -1.50 -15.01 -1.49
C LEU A 24 -1.01 -16.45 -1.33
N LYS A 25 -1.91 -17.44 -1.22
CA LYS A 25 -1.55 -18.86 -1.11
C LYS A 25 -0.80 -19.41 -2.32
N LYS A 26 -0.89 -18.75 -3.48
CA LYS A 26 -0.17 -19.14 -4.71
C LYS A 26 1.25 -18.56 -4.77
N ASN A 27 1.68 -17.82 -3.73
CA ASN A 27 3.03 -17.27 -3.70
C ASN A 27 4.05 -18.29 -3.20
N ASP A 28 5.24 -18.27 -3.80
CA ASP A 28 6.31 -19.25 -3.52
C ASP A 28 6.74 -19.28 -2.04
N LEU A 29 6.61 -18.16 -1.33
CA LEU A 29 6.98 -18.02 0.09
C LEU A 29 5.78 -18.10 1.05
N ALA A 30 4.58 -18.43 0.57
CA ALA A 30 3.37 -18.40 1.41
C ALA A 30 3.50 -19.32 2.63
N GLU A 31 3.92 -20.57 2.42
CA GLU A 31 4.06 -21.59 3.48
C GLU A 31 5.19 -21.26 4.49
N GLU A 32 6.12 -20.38 4.13
CA GLU A 32 7.21 -19.91 5.00
C GLU A 32 6.86 -18.63 5.77
N THR A 33 5.72 -18.00 5.45
CA THR A 33 5.39 -16.66 5.95
C THR A 33 4.35 -16.71 7.08
N GLU A 34 4.60 -15.97 8.15
CA GLU A 34 3.63 -15.71 9.22
C GLU A 34 2.51 -14.79 8.69
N LEU A 35 1.25 -15.19 8.84
CA LEU A 35 0.09 -14.38 8.45
C LEU A 35 -0.66 -13.87 9.69
N PHE A 36 -0.66 -12.55 9.88
CA PHE A 36 -1.47 -11.85 10.87
C PHE A 36 -2.68 -11.24 10.18
N ILE A 37 -3.88 -11.59 10.63
CA ILE A 37 -5.14 -11.08 10.07
C ILE A 37 -5.84 -10.23 11.13
N PHE A 38 -6.11 -8.97 10.78
CA PHE A 38 -6.86 -8.05 11.61
C PHE A 38 -8.26 -7.90 11.03
N SER A 39 -9.28 -8.33 11.78
CA SER A 39 -10.69 -8.25 11.41
C SER A 39 -11.39 -7.20 12.27
N ASP A 40 -11.77 -6.09 11.64
CA ASP A 40 -12.42 -4.98 12.36
C ASP A 40 -13.84 -5.35 12.86
N GLY A 41 -14.36 -4.58 13.80
CA GLY A 41 -15.69 -4.76 14.37
C GLY A 41 -16.78 -3.99 13.62
N PRO A 42 -18.06 -4.31 13.85
CA PRO A 42 -19.19 -3.70 13.15
C PRO A 42 -19.33 -2.20 13.46
N LYS A 43 -19.52 -1.40 12.41
CA LYS A 43 -19.90 0.02 12.52
C LYS A 43 -21.41 0.20 12.71
N HIS A 44 -22.18 -0.73 12.16
CA HIS A 44 -23.63 -0.76 12.22
C HIS A 44 -24.11 -2.19 12.48
N GLU A 45 -25.32 -2.34 13.00
CA GLU A 45 -25.88 -3.68 13.25
C GLU A 45 -25.98 -4.53 11.97
N SER A 46 -26.25 -3.90 10.84
CA SER A 46 -26.30 -4.58 9.54
C SER A 46 -24.97 -5.20 9.10
N ASP A 47 -23.84 -4.78 9.70
CA ASP A 47 -22.52 -5.33 9.39
C ASP A 47 -22.23 -6.64 10.16
N TYR A 48 -22.95 -6.95 11.25
CA TYR A 48 -22.67 -8.14 12.09
C TYR A 48 -22.65 -9.44 11.29
N LYS A 49 -23.65 -9.68 10.44
CA LYS A 49 -23.75 -10.93 9.68
C LYS A 49 -22.57 -11.09 8.71
N LYS A 50 -22.22 -10.03 7.97
CA LYS A 50 -21.11 -10.03 7.01
C LYS A 50 -19.77 -10.27 7.70
N ILE A 51 -19.54 -9.62 8.85
CA ILE A 51 -18.32 -9.79 9.64
C ILE A 51 -18.25 -11.21 10.24
N LYS A 52 -19.38 -11.74 10.72
CA LYS A 52 -19.46 -13.13 11.20
C LYS A 52 -19.05 -14.13 10.11
N ASP A 53 -19.54 -13.92 8.89
CA ASP A 53 -19.21 -14.78 7.75
C ASP A 53 -17.73 -14.66 7.36
N VAL A 54 -17.18 -13.44 7.34
CA VAL A 54 -15.73 -13.20 7.18
C VAL A 54 -14.92 -13.97 8.24
N ARG A 55 -15.24 -13.81 9.52
CA ARG A 55 -14.49 -14.45 10.62
C ARG A 55 -14.62 -15.97 10.62
N ALA A 56 -15.76 -16.51 10.19
CA ALA A 56 -15.91 -17.93 9.98
C ALA A 56 -14.95 -18.43 8.89
N PHE A 57 -14.86 -17.72 7.76
CA PHE A 57 -13.89 -18.04 6.70
C PHE A 57 -12.44 -17.94 7.18
N LEU A 58 -12.08 -16.89 7.92
CA LEU A 58 -10.71 -16.68 8.42
C LEU A 58 -10.16 -17.89 9.19
N LYS A 59 -11.02 -18.56 9.98
CA LYS A 59 -10.65 -19.74 10.78
C LYS A 59 -10.34 -20.99 9.93
N THR A 60 -10.73 -20.98 8.66
CA THR A 60 -10.47 -22.08 7.72
C THR A 60 -9.15 -21.92 6.96
N ILE A 61 -8.49 -20.75 7.06
CA ILE A 61 -7.29 -20.45 6.29
C ILE A 61 -6.12 -21.34 6.72
N LYS A 62 -5.48 -21.96 5.71
CA LYS A 62 -4.28 -22.80 5.77
C LYS A 62 -3.38 -22.48 4.56
N GLY A 63 -2.12 -22.94 4.59
CA GLY A 63 -1.13 -22.68 3.53
C GLY A 63 -0.20 -21.49 3.82
N PHE A 64 -0.04 -21.17 5.11
CA PHE A 64 0.92 -20.20 5.64
C PHE A 64 1.64 -20.86 6.82
N LYS A 65 2.81 -20.32 7.21
CA LYS A 65 3.60 -20.88 8.31
C LYS A 65 2.78 -20.95 9.60
N ASN A 66 2.19 -19.83 9.99
CA ASN A 66 1.11 -19.76 10.98
C ASN A 66 0.10 -18.69 10.56
N VAL A 67 -1.12 -18.82 11.08
CA VAL A 67 -2.20 -17.84 10.90
C VAL A 67 -2.66 -17.36 12.27
N THR A 68 -2.43 -16.08 12.56
CA THR A 68 -2.88 -15.40 13.79
C THR A 68 -4.02 -14.46 13.44
N ILE A 69 -5.19 -14.63 14.06
CA ILE A 69 -6.37 -13.81 13.80
C ILE A 69 -6.65 -12.91 15.01
N LYS A 70 -6.82 -11.61 14.77
CA LYS A 70 -7.18 -10.60 15.76
C LYS A 70 -8.49 -9.96 15.38
N GLU A 71 -9.50 -10.20 16.21
CA GLU A 71 -10.86 -9.71 16.01
C GLU A 71 -11.12 -8.51 16.92
N SER A 72 -11.52 -7.37 16.36
CA SER A 72 -11.97 -6.22 17.14
C SER A 72 -13.46 -6.34 17.47
N ASN A 73 -13.87 -6.00 18.69
CA ASN A 73 -15.29 -5.97 19.06
C ASN A 73 -16.02 -4.75 18.49
N THR A 74 -15.30 -3.66 18.21
CA THR A 74 -15.83 -2.38 17.72
C THR A 74 -15.16 -2.00 16.40
N ASN A 75 -15.81 -1.16 15.61
CA ASN A 75 -15.18 -0.59 14.42
C ASN A 75 -14.11 0.44 14.82
N ASN A 76 -12.84 0.12 14.62
CA ASN A 76 -11.72 1.02 14.92
C ASN A 76 -11.43 1.96 13.75
N GLY A 77 -11.91 1.62 12.54
CA GLY A 77 -11.59 2.32 11.31
C GLY A 77 -10.24 1.87 10.74
N LEU A 78 -10.11 2.00 9.41
CA LEU A 78 -8.96 1.47 8.67
C LEU A 78 -7.63 2.10 9.11
N ALA A 79 -7.62 3.43 9.32
CA ALA A 79 -6.40 4.14 9.71
C ALA A 79 -5.86 3.66 11.07
N ASN A 80 -6.72 3.57 12.09
CA ASN A 80 -6.31 3.10 13.42
C ASN A 80 -5.93 1.62 13.40
N SER A 81 -6.66 0.81 12.63
CA SER A 81 -6.35 -0.62 12.47
C SER A 81 -4.97 -0.83 11.88
N ILE A 82 -4.64 -0.13 10.77
CA ILE A 82 -3.31 -0.21 10.16
C ILE A 82 -2.23 0.28 11.12
N ILE A 83 -2.43 1.46 11.73
CA ILE A 83 -1.42 2.04 12.62
C ILE A 83 -1.11 1.11 13.79
N SER A 84 -2.15 0.62 14.47
CA SER A 84 -1.99 -0.26 15.64
C SER A 84 -1.45 -1.63 15.25
N GLY A 85 -2.00 -2.29 14.22
CA GLY A 85 -1.59 -3.62 13.82
C GLY A 85 -0.16 -3.69 13.31
N VAL A 86 0.25 -2.72 12.49
CA VAL A 86 1.65 -2.61 12.01
C VAL A 86 2.59 -2.33 13.17
N THR A 87 2.25 -1.38 14.05
CA THR A 87 3.05 -1.07 15.24
C THR A 87 3.24 -2.31 16.10
N GLU A 88 2.16 -3.06 16.35
CA GLU A 88 2.20 -4.26 17.18
C GLU A 88 3.13 -5.33 16.60
N VAL A 89 3.01 -5.68 15.32
CA VAL A 89 3.85 -6.74 14.72
C VAL A 89 5.31 -6.29 14.63
N LEU A 90 5.56 -5.01 14.37
CA LEU A 90 6.92 -4.47 14.36
C LEU A 90 7.56 -4.42 15.77
N THR A 91 6.84 -4.67 16.86
CA THR A 91 7.51 -4.82 18.17
C THR A 91 8.43 -6.05 18.23
N PHE A 92 8.11 -7.10 17.46
CA PHE A 92 8.87 -8.36 17.42
C PHE A 92 9.37 -8.76 16.02
N SER A 93 9.00 -8.03 14.97
CA SER A 93 9.53 -8.21 13.61
C SER A 93 10.38 -7.02 13.15
N GLU A 94 11.40 -7.25 12.32
CA GLU A 94 12.22 -6.18 11.74
C GLU A 94 11.50 -5.45 10.59
N SER A 95 10.63 -6.15 9.86
CA SER A 95 9.88 -5.63 8.72
C SER A 95 8.52 -6.32 8.59
N VAL A 96 7.63 -5.72 7.81
CA VAL A 96 6.28 -6.26 7.53
C VAL A 96 5.90 -6.05 6.08
N ILE A 97 5.00 -6.90 5.59
CA ILE A 97 4.28 -6.75 4.32
C ILE A 97 2.79 -6.55 4.67
N VAL A 98 2.14 -5.53 4.13
CA VAL A 98 0.79 -5.12 4.51
C VAL A 98 -0.14 -5.16 3.31
N LEU A 99 -1.29 -5.83 3.46
CA LEU A 99 -2.36 -5.91 2.46
C LEU A 99 -3.73 -5.62 3.07
N GLU A 100 -4.68 -5.23 2.21
CA GLU A 100 -6.11 -5.14 2.50
C GLU A 100 -6.86 -6.30 1.83
N ASP A 101 -8.13 -6.52 2.19
CA ASP A 101 -8.94 -7.66 1.76
C ASP A 101 -9.32 -7.67 0.26
N ASP A 102 -8.94 -6.66 -0.51
CA ASP A 102 -9.26 -6.51 -1.94
C ASP A 102 -8.03 -6.48 -2.88
N LEU A 103 -6.88 -6.96 -2.42
CA LEU A 103 -5.64 -6.96 -3.19
C LEU A 103 -5.27 -8.36 -3.69
N LEU A 104 -5.18 -8.52 -5.00
CA LEU A 104 -4.76 -9.77 -5.63
C LEU A 104 -3.27 -9.71 -5.98
N ALA A 105 -2.47 -10.57 -5.35
CA ALA A 105 -1.04 -10.68 -5.59
C ALA A 105 -0.69 -11.57 -6.80
N THR A 106 0.36 -11.21 -7.53
CA THR A 106 1.04 -12.14 -8.47
C THR A 106 1.76 -13.23 -7.68
N THR A 107 2.14 -14.35 -8.32
CA THR A 107 2.73 -15.50 -7.60
C THR A 107 4.14 -15.23 -7.08
N ASN A 108 4.84 -14.25 -7.64
CA ASN A 108 6.18 -13.82 -7.20
C ASN A 108 6.16 -12.56 -6.29
N PHE A 109 4.99 -12.13 -5.81
CA PHE A 109 4.86 -10.93 -4.98
C PHE A 109 5.65 -11.02 -3.67
N LEU A 110 5.54 -12.15 -2.95
CA LEU A 110 6.28 -12.32 -1.69
C LEU A 110 7.79 -12.42 -1.92
N THR A 111 8.21 -13.05 -3.01
CA THR A 111 9.62 -13.08 -3.44
C THR A 111 10.13 -11.66 -3.70
N TYR A 112 9.35 -10.84 -4.42
CA TYR A 112 9.65 -9.43 -4.66
C TYR A 112 9.83 -8.63 -3.36
N MET A 113 8.84 -8.72 -2.46
CA MET A 113 8.85 -7.98 -1.21
C MET A 113 10.03 -8.37 -0.32
N ASN A 114 10.25 -9.66 -0.09
CA ASN A 114 11.32 -10.13 0.79
C ASN A 114 12.72 -9.86 0.24
N THR A 115 12.91 -9.98 -1.09
CA THR A 115 14.18 -9.65 -1.73
C THR A 115 14.49 -8.16 -1.59
N ALA A 116 13.51 -7.29 -1.84
CA ALA A 116 13.67 -5.85 -1.67
C ALA A 116 13.89 -5.45 -0.19
N LEU A 117 13.12 -6.03 0.74
CA LEU A 117 13.28 -5.79 2.18
C LEU A 117 14.69 -6.17 2.67
N THR A 118 15.22 -7.28 2.15
CA THR A 118 16.59 -7.72 2.47
C THR A 118 17.63 -6.78 1.86
N LYS A 119 17.51 -6.44 0.56
CA LYS A 119 18.47 -5.57 -0.14
C LYS A 119 18.58 -4.20 0.53
N TYR A 120 17.45 -3.59 0.87
CA TYR A 120 17.41 -2.19 1.34
C TYR A 120 17.37 -2.05 2.86
N LYS A 121 17.51 -3.14 3.63
CA LYS A 121 17.45 -3.14 5.10
C LYS A 121 18.27 -2.00 5.73
N ASN A 122 19.52 -1.85 5.30
CA ASN A 122 20.46 -0.89 5.87
C ASN A 122 20.50 0.47 5.13
N ILE A 123 19.64 0.68 4.13
CA ILE A 123 19.60 1.92 3.33
C ILE A 123 18.39 2.73 3.78
N GLN A 124 18.60 3.61 4.77
CA GLN A 124 17.53 4.39 5.42
C GLN A 124 16.74 5.26 4.43
N LYS A 125 17.39 5.74 3.36
CA LYS A 125 16.75 6.49 2.29
C LYS A 125 15.60 5.72 1.62
N VAL A 126 15.66 4.39 1.56
CA VAL A 126 14.54 3.58 1.07
C VAL A 126 13.57 3.38 2.22
N PHE A 127 12.48 4.14 2.18
CA PHE A 127 11.51 4.24 3.25
C PHE A 127 10.46 3.12 3.18
N SER A 128 10.10 2.71 1.96
CA SER A 128 9.11 1.66 1.74
C SER A 128 9.25 0.96 0.39
N ILE A 129 8.56 -0.16 0.26
CA ILE A 129 8.44 -0.92 -0.99
C ILE A 129 6.96 -1.01 -1.34
N SER A 130 6.62 -0.72 -2.59
CA SER A 130 5.28 -0.86 -3.13
C SER A 130 5.17 -2.13 -3.96
N GLY A 131 4.13 -2.90 -3.77
CA GLY A 131 3.76 -4.04 -4.63
C GLY A 131 2.88 -3.61 -5.79
N TYR A 132 2.11 -2.55 -5.60
CA TYR A 132 1.39 -1.90 -6.68
C TYR A 132 2.32 -1.00 -7.51
N SER A 133 2.05 -0.89 -8.81
CA SER A 133 2.64 0.11 -9.68
C SER A 133 1.66 0.61 -10.72
N PHE A 134 1.83 1.86 -11.14
CA PHE A 134 1.01 2.44 -12.20
C PHE A 134 1.50 1.96 -13.56
N ASP A 135 0.58 1.78 -14.50
CA ASP A 135 0.96 1.83 -15.91
C ASP A 135 1.33 3.29 -16.27
N LEU A 136 2.64 3.51 -16.36
CA LEU A 136 3.26 4.79 -16.71
C LEU A 136 3.48 4.96 -18.23
N GLY A 137 3.15 3.95 -19.05
CA GLY A 137 3.32 4.00 -20.51
C GLY A 137 4.78 4.12 -20.95
N LEU A 138 5.73 3.78 -20.08
CA LEU A 138 7.15 3.78 -20.37
C LEU A 138 7.52 2.41 -20.94
N LYS A 139 7.97 2.36 -22.20
CA LYS A 139 8.70 1.19 -22.71
C LYS A 139 10.03 1.17 -21.99
N SER A 140 10.32 0.14 -21.18
CA SER A 140 11.54 0.12 -20.38
C SER A 140 12.76 0.26 -21.31
N PRO A 141 13.51 1.37 -21.26
CA PRO A 141 14.77 1.49 -21.99
C PRO A 141 15.92 0.87 -21.20
N SER A 142 15.70 0.54 -19.92
CA SER A 142 16.69 -0.01 -18.99
C SER A 142 16.38 -1.45 -18.62
N ILE A 143 17.44 -2.18 -18.31
CA ILE A 143 17.42 -3.56 -17.79
C ILE A 143 16.65 -3.66 -16.46
N ASP A 144 16.57 -2.58 -15.67
CA ASP A 144 15.93 -2.60 -14.35
C ASP A 144 14.41 -2.84 -14.40
N GLU A 145 13.93 -3.75 -13.55
CA GLU A 145 12.50 -4.06 -13.38
C GLU A 145 11.84 -3.27 -12.25
N THR A 146 12.56 -2.34 -11.64
CA THR A 146 12.09 -1.52 -10.51
C THR A 146 12.63 -0.09 -10.61
N TYR A 147 11.99 0.85 -9.90
CA TYR A 147 12.32 2.27 -9.90
C TYR A 147 11.91 2.95 -8.59
N PHE A 148 12.50 4.10 -8.28
CA PHE A 148 12.15 4.89 -7.10
C PHE A 148 11.22 6.07 -7.43
N LEU A 149 10.33 6.41 -6.50
CA LEU A 149 9.53 7.64 -6.49
C LEU A 149 9.56 8.32 -5.12
N TYR A 150 9.25 9.62 -5.10
CA TYR A 150 9.14 10.44 -3.88
C TYR A 150 7.87 10.19 -3.05
N ARG A 151 7.01 9.25 -3.44
CA ARG A 151 5.74 8.96 -2.77
C ARG A 151 5.51 7.47 -2.71
N GLY A 152 5.12 6.96 -1.54
CA GLY A 152 4.62 5.60 -1.36
C GLY A 152 3.21 5.37 -1.89
N TRP A 153 2.73 4.13 -1.76
CA TRP A 153 1.37 3.75 -2.12
C TRP A 153 0.80 2.78 -1.08
N SER A 154 -0.52 2.75 -0.92
CA SER A 154 -1.18 1.97 0.13
C SER A 154 -1.61 0.57 -0.30
N TRP A 155 -1.47 0.21 -1.59
CA TRP A 155 -1.90 -1.10 -2.09
C TRP A 155 -0.74 -2.09 -2.11
N GLY A 156 -0.68 -2.92 -1.07
CA GLY A 156 0.34 -3.96 -0.93
C GLY A 156 1.71 -3.31 -0.75
N TRP A 157 2.12 -3.06 0.48
CA TRP A 157 3.34 -2.30 0.76
C TRP A 157 4.15 -2.95 1.87
N ALA A 158 5.42 -2.60 1.96
CA ALA A 158 6.29 -3.07 3.01
C ALA A 158 7.15 -1.95 3.57
N THR A 159 7.52 -2.08 4.84
CA THR A 159 8.45 -1.17 5.54
C THR A 159 9.16 -1.91 6.66
N TRP A 160 10.07 -1.21 7.33
CA TRP A 160 10.88 -1.69 8.44
C TRP A 160 10.49 -0.99 9.73
N ARG A 161 10.82 -1.63 10.85
CA ARG A 161 10.55 -1.14 12.20
C ARG A 161 11.12 0.25 12.46
N ASP A 162 12.38 0.46 12.08
CA ASP A 162 13.12 1.71 12.31
C ASP A 162 12.52 2.90 11.54
N ARG A 163 11.98 2.68 10.35
CA ARG A 163 11.31 3.71 9.55
C ARG A 163 9.88 3.96 10.03
N TRP A 164 9.23 2.93 10.59
CA TRP A 164 7.86 3.03 11.08
C TRP A 164 7.76 3.73 12.45
N SER A 165 8.71 3.45 13.35
CA SER A 165 8.68 3.96 14.74
C SER A 165 8.71 5.49 14.82
N ASP A 166 9.31 6.14 13.83
CA ASP A 166 9.58 7.58 13.87
C ASP A 166 8.43 8.41 13.27
N ILE A 167 7.38 7.74 12.75
CA ILE A 167 6.25 8.40 12.11
C ILE A 167 5.45 9.22 13.12
N GLY A 168 5.53 10.54 12.99
CA GLY A 168 4.68 11.48 13.71
C GLY A 168 3.26 11.54 13.13
N TRP A 169 2.39 10.60 13.53
CA TRP A 169 1.00 10.46 13.04
C TRP A 169 0.08 11.66 13.31
N GLU A 170 0.44 12.55 14.24
CA GLU A 170 -0.31 13.77 14.55
C GLU A 170 0.10 14.96 13.65
N VAL A 171 1.19 14.84 12.89
CA VAL A 171 1.68 15.89 11.98
C VAL A 171 1.78 17.27 12.66
N LYS A 172 2.42 17.30 13.84
CA LYS A 172 2.49 18.50 14.70
C LYS A 172 3.07 19.75 14.01
N ASP A 173 3.87 19.57 12.96
CA ASP A 173 4.48 20.66 12.18
C ASP A 173 3.62 21.14 11.01
N TYR A 174 2.35 20.71 10.90
CA TYR A 174 1.48 21.11 9.79
C TYR A 174 1.25 22.63 9.71
N GLU A 175 1.09 23.31 10.86
CA GLU A 175 0.84 24.75 10.90
C GLU A 175 1.98 25.60 10.33
N SER A 176 3.24 25.17 10.53
CA SER A 176 4.38 25.81 9.89
C SER A 176 4.50 25.40 8.42
N PHE A 177 4.28 24.11 8.12
CA PHE A 177 4.33 23.57 6.76
C PHE A 177 3.32 24.22 5.80
N LYS A 178 2.07 24.45 6.22
CA LYS A 178 1.00 24.95 5.34
C LYS A 178 1.28 26.34 4.76
N ASN A 179 2.13 27.11 5.44
CA ASN A 179 2.57 28.46 5.08
C ASN A 179 3.93 28.49 4.35
N ASP A 180 4.67 27.38 4.35
CA ASP A 180 5.96 27.26 3.68
C ASP A 180 5.80 26.88 2.20
N LYS A 181 5.88 27.88 1.32
CA LYS A 181 5.75 27.67 -0.14
C LYS A 181 6.81 26.74 -0.71
N LYS A 182 8.04 26.78 -0.17
CA LYS A 182 9.15 25.96 -0.66
C LYS A 182 8.91 24.49 -0.31
N ARG A 183 8.64 24.18 0.96
CA ARG A 183 8.35 22.81 1.40
C ARG A 183 7.11 22.24 0.73
N LYS A 184 6.08 23.05 0.47
CA LYS A 184 4.89 22.60 -0.28
C LYS A 184 5.20 22.25 -1.72
N ALA A 185 6.09 23.01 -2.37
CA ALA A 185 6.54 22.71 -3.73
C ALA A 185 7.38 21.42 -3.77
N GLU A 186 8.25 21.21 -2.78
CA GLU A 186 9.02 19.97 -2.63
C GLU A 186 8.11 18.77 -2.35
N PHE A 187 7.16 18.87 -1.42
CA PHE A 187 6.19 17.81 -1.16
C PHE A 187 5.35 17.49 -2.40
N ALA A 188 5.02 18.49 -3.23
CA ALA A 188 4.28 18.30 -4.49
C ALA A 188 5.04 17.47 -5.54
N GLN A 189 6.35 17.20 -5.35
CA GLN A 189 7.06 16.20 -6.15
C GLN A 189 6.48 14.80 -5.97
N GLY A 190 5.80 14.51 -4.85
CA GLY A 190 5.00 13.30 -4.66
C GLY A 190 3.65 13.30 -5.40
N GLY A 191 3.28 14.37 -6.09
CA GLY A 191 2.01 14.50 -6.82
C GLY A 191 1.26 15.78 -6.49
N SER A 192 0.55 16.34 -7.47
CA SER A 192 -0.20 17.59 -7.32
C SER A 192 -1.35 17.53 -6.29
N ASP A 193 -1.72 16.33 -5.84
CA ASP A 193 -2.81 16.05 -4.90
C ASP A 193 -2.37 16.07 -3.43
N VAL A 194 -1.09 15.80 -3.13
CA VAL A 194 -0.63 15.50 -1.76
C VAL A 194 -0.81 16.67 -0.78
N ASN A 195 -0.57 17.91 -1.20
CA ASN A 195 -0.80 19.09 -0.36
C ASN A 195 -2.27 19.22 0.05
N LYS A 196 -3.19 19.01 -0.91
CA LYS A 196 -4.63 19.09 -0.65
C LYS A 196 -5.09 17.93 0.23
N MET A 197 -4.59 16.72 -0.01
CA MET A 197 -4.90 15.56 0.83
C MET A 197 -4.44 15.77 2.27
N LEU A 198 -3.22 16.29 2.48
CA LEU A 198 -2.71 16.56 3.81
C LEU A 198 -3.55 17.65 4.50
N GLN A 199 -3.89 18.72 3.78
CA GLN A 199 -4.80 19.74 4.30
C GLN A 199 -6.14 19.15 4.75
N SER A 200 -6.80 18.36 3.90
CA SER A 200 -8.08 17.73 4.24
C SER A 200 -7.96 16.79 5.44
N GLN A 201 -6.83 16.08 5.58
CA GLN A 201 -6.56 15.25 6.75
C GLN A 201 -6.48 16.08 8.03
N MET A 202 -5.77 17.22 7.99
CA MET A 202 -5.56 18.06 9.16
C MET A 202 -6.80 18.88 9.53
N GLU A 203 -7.67 19.16 8.57
CA GLU A 203 -8.98 19.79 8.79
C GLU A 203 -10.07 18.77 9.21
N GLY A 204 -9.77 17.47 9.25
CA GLY A 204 -10.72 16.42 9.62
C GLY A 204 -11.74 16.06 8.55
N SER A 205 -11.58 16.57 7.31
CA SER A 205 -12.46 16.24 6.17
C SER A 205 -12.00 14.99 5.40
N LEU A 206 -10.84 14.45 5.74
CA LEU A 206 -10.30 13.18 5.27
C LEU A 206 -9.80 12.36 6.47
N ASP A 207 -10.03 11.06 6.45
CA ASP A 207 -9.42 10.11 7.39
C ASP A 207 -8.52 9.14 6.60
N SER A 208 -7.23 9.46 6.53
CA SER A 208 -6.21 8.75 5.77
C SER A 208 -4.92 8.65 6.58
N TRP A 209 -4.53 7.42 6.90
CA TRP A 209 -3.19 7.13 7.45
C TRP A 209 -2.10 7.37 6.39
N ALA A 210 -2.37 7.03 5.12
CA ALA A 210 -1.38 7.02 4.06
C ALA A 210 -0.80 8.41 3.76
N ILE A 211 -1.61 9.48 3.78
CA ILE A 211 -1.08 10.82 3.53
C ILE A 211 -0.14 11.32 4.64
N ARG A 212 -0.40 10.90 5.89
CA ARG A 212 0.48 11.19 7.03
C ARG A 212 1.80 10.44 6.90
N TRP A 213 1.74 9.19 6.43
CA TRP A 213 2.90 8.37 6.12
C TRP A 213 3.74 8.97 4.98
N PHE A 214 3.11 9.40 3.87
CA PHE A 214 3.79 10.07 2.76
C PHE A 214 4.41 11.41 3.17
N TYR A 215 3.75 12.14 4.06
CA TYR A 215 4.30 13.38 4.58
C TYR A 215 5.54 13.12 5.45
N HIS A 216 5.52 12.09 6.30
CA HIS A 216 6.70 11.69 7.05
C HIS A 216 7.83 11.24 6.11
N GLN A 217 7.54 10.41 5.11
CA GLN A 217 8.48 10.02 4.05
C GLN A 217 9.17 11.25 3.43
N PHE A 218 8.39 12.26 3.04
CA PHE A 218 8.93 13.51 2.51
C PHE A 218 9.87 14.21 3.50
N LYS A 219 9.52 14.28 4.78
CA LYS A 219 10.34 14.95 5.80
C LYS A 219 11.71 14.29 6.02
N VAL A 220 11.82 12.99 5.75
CA VAL A 220 13.06 12.23 5.91
C VAL A 220 13.79 11.99 4.57
N ASP A 221 13.40 12.70 3.50
CA ASP A 221 13.91 12.51 2.13
C ASP A 221 13.83 11.04 1.66
N GLY A 222 12.78 10.36 2.10
CA GLY A 222 12.57 8.93 1.88
C GLY A 222 12.02 8.62 0.49
N LEU A 223 12.46 7.51 -0.07
CA LEU A 223 12.04 6.98 -1.37
C LEU A 223 11.24 5.70 -1.22
N THR A 224 10.32 5.47 -2.15
CA THR A 224 9.62 4.18 -2.26
C THR A 224 10.09 3.47 -3.51
N LEU A 225 10.46 2.19 -3.35
CA LEU A 225 10.74 1.30 -4.47
C LEU A 225 9.42 0.79 -5.08
N TYR A 226 9.30 0.86 -6.40
CA TYR A 226 8.19 0.33 -7.18
C TYR A 226 8.69 -0.69 -8.19
N PRO A 227 7.92 -1.75 -8.49
CA PRO A 227 8.17 -2.58 -9.66
C PRO A 227 7.66 -1.88 -10.92
N VAL A 228 8.26 -2.14 -12.08
CA VAL A 228 7.75 -1.64 -13.38
C VAL A 228 6.41 -2.27 -13.69
N TYR A 229 6.30 -3.58 -13.51
CA TYR A 229 5.06 -4.33 -13.60
C TYR A 229 4.50 -4.57 -12.21
N SER A 230 3.24 -4.19 -11.99
CA SER A 230 2.61 -4.32 -10.69
C SER A 230 2.53 -5.77 -10.26
N LYS A 231 2.91 -6.03 -9.01
CA LYS A 231 2.75 -7.33 -8.34
C LYS A 231 1.37 -7.43 -7.66
N ILE A 232 0.61 -6.34 -7.64
CA ILE A 232 -0.70 -6.24 -7.00
C ILE A 232 -1.73 -5.70 -8.00
N TYR A 233 -2.90 -6.33 -8.03
CA TYR A 233 -4.11 -5.80 -8.63
C TYR A 233 -5.12 -5.45 -7.53
N ASN A 234 -5.65 -4.22 -7.54
CA ASN A 234 -6.73 -3.85 -6.63
C ASN A 234 -8.08 -4.25 -7.26
N ASN A 235 -8.78 -5.19 -6.61
CA ASN A 235 -10.10 -5.68 -7.01
C ASN A 235 -11.25 -5.01 -6.22
N GLY A 236 -10.96 -3.94 -5.47
CA GLY A 236 -11.89 -3.21 -4.60
C GLY A 236 -12.69 -2.12 -5.29
N PHE A 237 -13.15 -2.35 -6.51
CA PHE A 237 -14.07 -1.44 -7.22
C PHE A 237 -15.52 -1.96 -7.19
N ASP A 238 -15.87 -2.71 -6.15
CA ASP A 238 -17.22 -3.23 -5.93
C ASP A 238 -18.11 -2.24 -5.15
N ASP A 239 -19.41 -2.54 -5.07
CA ASP A 239 -20.42 -1.70 -4.40
C ASP A 239 -20.15 -1.48 -2.89
N PHE A 240 -19.20 -2.22 -2.30
CA PHE A 240 -18.84 -2.13 -0.89
C PHE A 240 -17.56 -1.34 -0.64
N ALA A 241 -16.92 -0.79 -1.67
CA ALA A 241 -15.70 -0.04 -1.53
C ALA A 241 -15.92 1.33 -0.86
N THR A 242 -15.17 1.59 0.21
CA THR A 242 -15.34 2.79 1.04
C THR A 242 -14.52 3.99 0.55
N HIS A 243 -13.43 3.75 -0.20
CA HIS A 243 -12.45 4.78 -0.59
C HIS A 243 -12.21 4.92 -2.10
N THR A 244 -12.77 4.04 -2.93
CA THR A 244 -12.66 4.11 -4.39
C THR A 244 -13.98 4.59 -4.99
N LYS A 245 -14.00 5.82 -5.52
CA LYS A 245 -15.11 6.38 -6.31
C LYS A 245 -14.57 6.86 -7.66
N GLY A 246 -15.13 6.40 -8.78
CA GLY A 246 -14.73 6.78 -10.14
C GLY A 246 -14.25 5.61 -11.02
N SER A 247 -13.78 5.90 -12.23
CA SER A 247 -13.36 4.85 -13.19
C SER A 247 -12.10 4.11 -12.74
N ASN A 248 -12.16 2.77 -12.71
CA ASN A 248 -11.01 1.89 -12.44
C ASN A 248 -9.88 2.04 -13.49
N LYS A 249 -10.19 2.53 -14.70
CA LYS A 249 -9.26 2.64 -15.84
C LYS A 249 -7.98 3.40 -15.52
N ARG A 250 -8.06 4.41 -14.63
CA ARG A 250 -6.88 5.18 -14.23
C ARG A 250 -5.87 4.37 -13.41
N TYR A 251 -6.36 3.40 -12.66
CA TYR A 251 -5.58 2.60 -11.73
C TYR A 251 -5.31 1.18 -12.22
N LEU A 252 -5.80 0.81 -13.41
CA LEU A 252 -5.42 -0.44 -14.07
C LEU A 252 -3.89 -0.47 -14.28
N PRO A 253 -3.19 -1.44 -13.67
CA PRO A 253 -1.77 -1.59 -13.85
C PRO A 253 -1.45 -2.49 -15.05
N LEU A 254 -0.20 -2.48 -15.49
CA LEU A 254 0.37 -3.61 -16.20
C LEU A 254 0.83 -4.62 -15.14
N LEU A 255 0.17 -5.77 -15.06
CA LEU A 255 0.52 -6.81 -14.10
C LEU A 255 1.75 -7.59 -14.57
N ASP A 256 2.56 -8.02 -13.61
CA ASP A 256 3.64 -8.95 -13.89
C ASP A 256 3.08 -10.34 -14.22
N THR A 257 3.40 -10.82 -15.42
CA THR A 257 3.04 -12.15 -15.93
C THR A 257 4.26 -13.05 -16.10
N SER A 258 5.48 -12.54 -15.89
CA SER A 258 6.71 -13.30 -16.01
C SER A 258 6.87 -14.33 -14.88
N ASN A 259 6.31 -14.01 -13.71
CA ASN A 259 6.51 -14.74 -12.46
C ASN A 259 7.99 -14.98 -12.13
N SER A 260 8.89 -14.11 -12.62
CA SER A 260 10.33 -14.21 -12.37
C SER A 260 10.65 -14.01 -10.88
N SER A 261 11.54 -14.84 -10.35
CA SER A 261 12.16 -14.65 -9.04
C SER A 261 13.42 -13.78 -9.11
N ASN A 262 13.97 -13.56 -10.30
CA ASN A 262 15.11 -12.69 -10.54
C ASN A 262 14.63 -11.25 -10.67
N ILE A 263 14.81 -10.46 -9.61
CA ILE A 263 14.38 -9.06 -9.57
C ILE A 263 15.56 -8.16 -9.84
N LEU A 264 15.41 -7.29 -10.84
CA LEU A 264 16.42 -6.29 -11.18
C LEU A 264 16.13 -4.98 -10.45
N PHE A 265 17.10 -4.57 -9.64
CA PHE A 265 17.05 -3.35 -8.84
C PHE A 265 17.95 -2.27 -9.45
N PRO A 266 17.64 -0.98 -9.28
CA PRO A 266 18.51 0.09 -9.75
C PRO A 266 19.88 0.02 -9.07
N ASP A 267 20.91 0.50 -9.77
CA ASP A 267 22.27 0.60 -9.24
C ASP A 267 22.40 1.63 -8.11
N THR A 268 21.53 2.64 -8.10
CA THR A 268 21.51 3.72 -7.11
C THR A 268 20.11 3.99 -6.56
N GLU A 269 20.03 4.40 -5.29
CA GLU A 269 18.79 4.79 -4.62
C GLU A 269 18.41 6.24 -4.95
N GLU A 270 18.13 6.46 -6.23
CA GLU A 270 17.78 7.76 -6.80
C GLU A 270 16.54 7.68 -7.69
N VAL A 271 15.80 8.78 -7.71
CA VAL A 271 14.62 8.93 -8.56
C VAL A 271 15.06 9.24 -9.99
N LYS A 272 14.83 8.32 -10.91
CA LYS A 272 15.04 8.56 -12.35
C LYS A 272 13.94 9.49 -12.88
N SER A 273 14.35 10.58 -13.53
CA SER A 273 13.45 11.69 -13.92
C SER A 273 12.30 11.28 -14.85
N ASN A 274 12.50 10.27 -15.70
CA ASN A 274 11.48 9.74 -16.61
C ASN A 274 10.30 9.12 -15.84
N TYR A 275 10.57 8.27 -14.85
CA TYR A 275 9.53 7.64 -14.02
C TYR A 275 8.78 8.69 -13.20
N GLN A 276 9.50 9.63 -12.57
CA GLN A 276 8.87 10.68 -11.78
C GLN A 276 7.97 11.60 -12.62
N LYS A 277 8.43 12.03 -13.81
CA LYS A 277 7.60 12.85 -14.72
C LYS A 277 6.36 12.09 -15.20
N ALA A 278 6.50 10.81 -15.55
CA ALA A 278 5.37 9.98 -15.97
C ALA A 278 4.36 9.78 -14.83
N PHE A 279 4.86 9.53 -13.60
CA PHE A 279 4.03 9.44 -12.41
C PHE A 279 3.28 10.74 -12.12
N LEU A 280 3.96 11.89 -12.14
CA LEU A 280 3.33 13.20 -11.96
C LEU A 280 2.26 13.48 -13.01
N LYS A 281 2.48 13.09 -14.27
CA LYS A 281 1.48 13.18 -15.33
C LYS A 281 0.26 12.32 -15.01
N LYS A 282 0.45 11.05 -14.61
CA LYS A 282 -0.63 10.12 -14.21
C LYS A 282 -1.40 10.63 -12.98
N MET A 283 -0.71 11.30 -12.05
CA MET A 283 -1.26 11.91 -10.85
C MET A 283 -1.79 13.34 -11.05
N GLY A 284 -1.65 13.88 -12.27
CA GLY A 284 -2.00 15.24 -12.61
C GLY A 284 -3.49 15.54 -12.58
N LEU A 285 -3.81 16.84 -12.59
CA LEU A 285 -5.19 17.33 -12.59
C LEU A 285 -5.99 16.82 -13.81
N TRP A 286 -5.40 16.83 -15.00
CA TRP A 286 -6.05 16.35 -16.22
C TRP A 286 -6.43 14.87 -16.16
N SER A 287 -5.55 14.00 -15.64
CA SER A 287 -5.86 12.58 -15.45
C SER A 287 -6.98 12.36 -14.43
N ARG A 288 -7.04 13.18 -13.37
CA ARG A 288 -8.15 13.16 -12.39
C ARG A 288 -9.47 13.58 -13.03
N ILE A 289 -9.47 14.68 -13.81
CA ILE A 289 -10.66 15.15 -14.52
C ILE A 289 -11.14 14.08 -15.50
N LYS A 290 -10.24 13.52 -16.32
CA LYS A 290 -10.57 12.44 -17.26
C LYS A 290 -11.22 11.25 -16.54
N SER A 291 -10.62 10.76 -15.45
CA SER A 291 -11.16 9.65 -14.67
C SER A 291 -12.53 9.95 -14.05
N LYS A 292 -12.79 11.20 -13.67
CA LYS A 292 -14.11 11.65 -13.20
C LYS A 292 -15.15 11.64 -14.32
N ILE A 293 -14.79 12.08 -15.53
CA ILE A 293 -15.66 12.04 -16.71
C ILE A 293 -15.94 10.59 -17.12
N GLU A 294 -14.90 9.74 -17.17
CA GLU A 294 -15.03 8.31 -17.48
C GLU A 294 -15.92 7.57 -16.48
N GLY A 295 -15.99 8.02 -15.21
CA GLY A 295 -16.88 7.43 -14.21
C GLY A 295 -18.33 7.91 -14.27
N LEU A 296 -18.64 8.90 -15.12
CA LEU A 296 -20.02 9.39 -15.36
C LEU A 296 -20.62 8.80 -16.65
N LEU A 297 -19.80 8.14 -17.48
CA LEU A 297 -20.23 7.49 -18.70
C LEU A 297 -20.47 5.99 -18.41
N PRO A 298 -21.59 5.41 -18.89
CA PRO A 298 -21.92 4.00 -18.68
C PRO A 298 -20.92 3.05 -19.34
#